data_AF-A0A317N380-F1
#
_entry.id   AF-A0A317N380-F1
#
_cell.length_a   1.000
_cell.length_b   1.000
_cell.length_c   1.000
_cell.angle_alpha   90.00
_cell.angle_beta   90.00
_cell.angle_gamma   90.00
#
_symmetry.space_group_name_H-M   'P 1'
#
loop_
_entity.id
_entity.type
_entity.pdbx_description
1 polymer ?
#
loop_
_entity_poly.entity_id
_entity_poly.type
_entity_poly.pdbx_seq_one_letter_code
_entity_poly.pdbx_strand_id
1 'polypeptide(L)'
;MFGSTVASRHALDKTDGVPTLDPAVQLQMLEAAATAITMVESQLVIPRGEQAMLFLPESQAGFNSGLPVKERQQKPIHNWKEMVRAINEAFTEARYNPETARSLFALAAYGKRDPESLERLRAEFAKEGIPPEFLSHYEPDGPFACRKISD
;
A
#
# COMPACT_ATOMS: atom_id res chain seq x y z
N MET A 1 33.36 61.32 42.87
CA MET A 1 32.15 60.70 42.28
C MET A 1 32.59 59.70 41.24
N PHE A 2 32.23 58.44 41.43
CA PHE A 2 32.49 57.36 40.49
C PHE A 2 31.70 57.59 39.20
N GLY A 3 32.33 57.28 38.07
CA GLY A 3 31.72 57.32 36.74
C GLY A 3 32.61 56.63 35.72
N SER A 4 32.84 55.33 35.91
CA SER A 4 33.55 54.47 34.98
C SER A 4 32.70 54.18 33.74
N THR A 5 33.42 53.90 32.64
CA THR A 5 33.07 52.96 31.56
C THR A 5 32.72 53.60 30.22
N VAL A 6 33.79 53.84 29.45
CA VAL A 6 33.79 53.67 28.00
C VAL A 6 33.53 52.19 27.70
N ALA A 7 32.48 51.89 26.96
CA ALA A 7 32.31 50.60 26.30
C ALA A 7 31.52 50.79 25.00
N SER A 8 32.22 50.57 23.90
CA SER A 8 31.73 50.47 22.53
C SER A 8 30.41 49.73 22.43
N ARG A 9 29.43 50.33 21.77
CA ARG A 9 28.27 49.63 21.24
C ARG A 9 28.29 49.78 19.72
N HIS A 10 29.12 48.95 19.10
CA HIS A 10 28.92 48.52 17.73
C HIS A 10 27.61 47.73 17.75
N ALA A 11 26.52 48.34 17.29
CA ALA A 11 25.23 47.68 17.21
C ALA A 11 25.30 46.58 16.14
N LEU A 12 25.30 45.36 16.64
CA LEU A 12 24.96 44.10 16.00
C LEU A 12 23.95 44.27 14.84
N ASP A 13 24.45 44.15 13.62
CA ASP A 13 23.68 43.60 12.51
C ASP A 13 23.57 42.09 12.76
N LYS A 14 22.44 41.66 13.31
CA LYS A 14 22.11 40.26 13.53
C LYS A 14 20.84 39.94 12.76
N THR A 15 20.95 39.96 11.44
CA THR A 15 20.13 39.08 10.62
C THR A 15 20.64 37.68 10.89
N ASP A 16 19.92 36.91 11.71
CA ASP A 16 20.12 35.46 11.81
C ASP A 16 19.79 34.87 10.42
N GLY A 17 20.81 34.86 9.56
CA GLY A 17 20.74 34.29 8.23
C GLY A 17 20.44 32.80 8.34
N VAL A 18 19.45 32.34 7.59
CA VAL A 18 19.30 30.90 7.31
C VAL A 18 20.69 30.39 6.90
N PRO A 19 21.25 29.36 7.56
CA PRO A 19 22.57 28.84 7.20
C PRO A 19 22.50 28.40 5.74
N THR A 20 23.12 29.19 4.88
CA THR A 20 23.14 28.95 3.43
C THR A 20 24.08 27.78 3.22
N LEU A 21 23.49 26.60 3.00
CA LEU A 21 24.24 25.40 2.61
C LEU A 21 25.03 25.70 1.33
N ASP A 22 26.15 25.00 1.15
CA ASP A 22 26.89 25.05 -0.10
C ASP A 22 25.96 24.77 -1.29
N PRO A 23 26.05 25.51 -2.41
CA PRO A 23 25.13 25.35 -3.55
C PRO A 23 25.05 23.92 -4.09
N ALA A 24 26.14 23.15 -4.07
CA ALA A 24 26.12 21.76 -4.50
C ALA A 24 25.35 20.87 -3.52
N VAL A 25 25.48 21.14 -2.21
CA VAL A 25 24.73 20.45 -1.15
C VAL A 25 23.23 20.77 -1.24
N GLN A 26 22.87 22.02 -1.55
CA GLN A 26 21.49 22.41 -1.77
C GLN A 26 20.86 21.66 -2.94
N LEU A 27 21.57 21.58 -4.08
CA LEU A 27 21.11 20.88 -5.25
C LEU A 27 20.92 19.38 -4.97
N GLN A 28 21.90 18.74 -4.35
CA GLN A 28 21.82 17.33 -3.99
C GLN A 28 20.67 17.04 -3.03
N MET A 29 20.45 17.92 -2.05
CA MET A 29 19.33 17.78 -1.11
C MET A 29 17.98 17.92 -1.83
N LEU A 30 17.88 18.83 -2.80
CA LEU A 30 16.67 19.01 -3.61
C LEU A 30 16.39 17.79 -4.49
N GLU A 31 17.41 17.23 -5.13
CA GLU A 31 17.31 16.01 -5.92
C GLU A 31 16.91 14.79 -5.07
N ALA A 32 17.52 14.65 -3.89
CA ALA A 32 17.17 13.59 -2.94
C ALA A 32 15.72 13.74 -2.44
N ALA A 33 15.29 14.97 -2.14
CA ALA A 33 13.92 15.25 -1.72
C ALA A 33 12.91 14.92 -2.83
N ALA A 34 13.17 15.35 -4.07
CA ALA A 34 12.33 15.03 -5.23
C ALA A 34 12.22 13.51 -5.45
N THR A 35 13.35 12.80 -5.37
CA THR A 35 13.39 11.34 -5.50
C THR A 35 12.58 10.66 -4.40
N ALA A 36 12.72 11.11 -3.14
CA ALA A 36 11.99 10.56 -2.01
C ALA A 36 10.46 10.73 -2.16
N ILE A 37 10.01 11.90 -2.65
CA ILE A 37 8.60 12.15 -2.94
C ILE A 37 8.09 11.12 -3.97
N THR A 38 8.79 10.93 -5.08
CA THR A 38 8.41 9.94 -6.10
C THR A 38 8.35 8.51 -5.56
N MET A 39 9.27 8.14 -4.67
CA MET A 39 9.27 6.81 -4.04
C MET A 39 8.07 6.60 -3.09
N VAL A 40 7.66 7.65 -2.38
CA VAL A 40 6.47 7.61 -1.53
C VAL A 40 5.19 7.55 -2.36
N GLU A 41 5.08 8.35 -3.42
CA GLU A 41 3.95 8.29 -4.37
C GLU A 41 3.81 6.90 -5.01
N SER A 42 4.94 6.28 -5.36
CA SER A 42 5.00 4.93 -5.94
C SER A 42 4.82 3.80 -4.92
N GLN A 43 4.60 4.12 -3.64
CA GLN A 43 4.49 3.18 -2.51
C GLN A 43 5.71 2.27 -2.32
N LEU A 44 6.87 2.63 -2.89
CA LEU A 44 8.13 1.91 -2.69
C LEU A 44 8.70 2.14 -1.29
N VAL A 45 8.36 3.28 -0.68
CA VAL A 45 8.73 3.64 0.69
C VAL A 45 7.49 4.09 1.45
N ILE A 46 7.30 3.57 2.66
CA ILE A 46 6.22 3.99 3.57
C ILE A 46 6.70 5.19 4.38
N PRO A 47 6.10 6.39 4.24
CA PRO A 47 6.51 7.58 4.98
C PRO A 47 6.27 7.37 6.47
N ARG A 48 7.17 7.87 7.31
CA ARG A 48 7.11 7.79 8.78
C ARG A 48 7.21 9.18 9.40
N GLY A 49 6.65 9.35 10.61
CA GLY A 49 6.64 10.62 11.34
C GLY A 49 5.25 11.28 11.39
N GLU A 50 5.13 12.34 12.17
CA GLU A 50 3.86 13.04 12.44
C GLU A 50 3.21 13.61 11.17
N GLN A 51 4.03 14.06 10.22
CA GLN A 51 3.58 14.64 8.95
C GLN A 51 3.53 13.62 7.79
N ALA A 52 3.77 12.33 8.06
CA ALA A 52 3.76 11.29 7.01
C ALA A 52 2.43 11.22 6.26
N MET A 53 1.34 11.61 6.90
CA MET A 53 0.00 11.66 6.30
C MET A 53 -0.10 12.65 5.12
N LEU A 54 0.75 13.68 5.05
CA LEU A 54 0.75 14.66 3.95
C LEU A 54 1.19 14.06 2.61
N PHE A 55 1.92 12.95 2.64
CA PHE A 55 2.40 12.26 1.45
C PHE A 55 1.49 11.10 1.03
N LEU A 56 0.40 10.85 1.79
CA LEU A 56 -0.61 9.88 1.39
C LEU A 56 -1.57 10.52 0.38
N PRO A 57 -2.09 9.75 -0.59
CA PRO A 57 -3.15 10.23 -1.47
C PRO A 57 -4.30 10.82 -0.63
N GLU A 58 -4.80 11.98 -1.04
CA GLU A 58 -5.93 12.61 -0.38
C GLU A 58 -7.07 11.58 -0.26
N SER A 59 -7.49 11.32 0.98
CA SER A 59 -8.66 10.49 1.24
C SER A 59 -9.82 11.12 0.48
N GLN A 60 -10.45 10.37 -0.42
CA GLN A 60 -11.57 10.79 -1.28
C GLN A 60 -12.85 11.09 -0.46
N ALA A 61 -12.74 11.84 0.63
CA ALA A 61 -13.81 12.22 1.54
C ALA A 61 -14.74 13.30 0.94
N GLY A 62 -14.42 13.82 -0.25
CA GLY A 62 -15.12 14.95 -0.88
C GLY A 62 -16.42 14.61 -1.62
N PHE A 63 -16.66 13.35 -2.02
CA PHE A 63 -17.94 12.95 -2.62
C PHE A 63 -18.84 12.31 -1.58
N ASN A 64 -19.39 13.12 -0.67
CA ASN A 64 -20.50 12.67 0.16
C ASN A 64 -21.78 12.73 -0.71
N SER A 65 -22.42 11.58 -0.91
CA SER A 65 -23.74 11.50 -1.54
C SER A 65 -24.87 11.64 -0.49
N GLY A 66 -24.63 12.38 0.60
CA GLY A 66 -25.54 12.46 1.75
C GLY A 66 -25.74 11.15 2.52
N LEU A 67 -25.04 10.07 2.16
CA LEU A 67 -25.04 8.81 2.90
C LEU A 67 -23.96 8.86 3.98
N PRO A 68 -24.21 8.32 5.19
CA PRO A 68 -23.19 8.26 6.22
C PRO A 68 -21.98 7.54 5.66
N VAL A 69 -20.84 8.23 5.62
CA VAL A 69 -19.54 7.65 5.29
C VAL A 69 -19.34 6.54 6.31
N LYS A 70 -19.51 5.29 5.87
CA LYS A 70 -19.07 4.15 6.65
C LYS A 70 -17.56 4.28 6.65
N GLU A 71 -17.02 4.88 7.71
CA GLU A 71 -15.59 4.89 7.98
C GLU A 71 -15.14 3.45 7.77
N ARG A 72 -14.49 3.18 6.63
CA ARG A 72 -13.76 1.95 6.45
C ARG A 72 -12.69 2.09 7.51
N GLN A 73 -12.90 1.44 8.65
CA GLN A 73 -11.92 1.40 9.72
C GLN A 73 -10.62 0.98 9.04
N GLN A 74 -9.73 1.95 8.84
CA GLN A 74 -8.37 1.72 8.43
C GLN A 74 -7.69 1.13 9.66
N LYS A 75 -8.09 -0.08 10.04
CA LYS A 75 -7.22 -0.91 10.86
C LYS A 75 -5.93 -1.01 10.07
N PRO A 76 -4.77 -0.73 10.67
CA PRO A 76 -3.50 -1.00 10.02
C PRO A 76 -3.57 -2.42 9.47
N ILE A 77 -3.02 -2.65 8.28
CA ILE A 77 -2.87 -3.98 7.67
C ILE A 77 -1.83 -4.75 8.51
N HIS A 78 -2.05 -4.88 9.82
CA HIS A 78 -1.23 -5.62 10.77
C HIS A 78 -1.35 -7.12 10.51
N ASN A 79 -2.38 -7.54 9.78
CA ASN A 79 -2.71 -8.94 9.56
C ASN A 79 -2.10 -9.49 8.27
N TRP A 80 -1.22 -8.77 7.55
CA TRP A 80 -0.60 -9.30 6.32
C TRP A 80 0.14 -10.61 6.58
N LYS A 81 0.91 -10.67 7.67
CA LYS A 81 1.59 -11.91 8.10
C LYS A 81 0.59 -13.04 8.37
N GLU A 82 -0.55 -12.73 8.97
CA GLU A 82 -1.60 -13.70 9.27
C GLU A 82 -2.33 -14.17 8.01
N MET A 83 -2.55 -13.26 7.06
CA MET A 83 -3.11 -13.55 5.74
C MET A 83 -2.18 -14.47 4.94
N VAL A 84 -0.88 -14.15 4.88
CA VAL A 84 0.12 -15.02 4.22
C VAL A 84 0.17 -16.39 4.88
N ARG A 85 0.12 -16.44 6.22
CA ARG A 85 0.01 -17.71 6.96
C ARG A 85 -1.23 -18.50 6.56
N ALA A 86 -2.40 -17.86 6.55
CA ALA A 86 -3.67 -18.51 6.20
C ALA A 86 -3.69 -19.02 4.75
N ILE A 87 -3.09 -18.28 3.81
CA ILE A 87 -2.95 -18.71 2.42
C ILE A 87 -2.07 -19.97 2.33
N ASN A 88 -0.91 -19.97 3.00
CA ASN A 88 0.00 -21.13 3.00
C ASN A 88 -0.64 -22.37 3.66
N GLU A 89 -1.41 -22.16 4.73
CA GLU A 89 -2.18 -23.21 5.39
C GLU A 89 -3.24 -23.78 4.44
N ALA A 90 -3.98 -22.91 3.76
CA ALA A 90 -4.98 -23.31 2.77
C ALA A 90 -4.35 -24.07 1.58
N PHE A 91 -3.15 -23.71 1.12
CA PHE A 91 -2.41 -24.49 0.12
C PHE A 91 -2.05 -25.89 0.63
N THR A 92 -1.65 -26.00 1.91
CA THR A 92 -1.33 -27.29 2.52
C THR A 92 -2.59 -28.17 2.64
N GLU A 93 -3.71 -27.58 3.03
CA GLU A 93 -4.99 -28.27 3.15
C GLU A 93 -5.58 -28.66 1.78
N ALA A 94 -5.44 -27.79 0.78
CA ALA A 94 -5.92 -28.02 -0.59
C ALA A 94 -5.33 -29.27 -1.26
N ARG A 95 -4.17 -29.76 -0.79
CA ARG A 95 -3.59 -31.03 -1.27
C ARG A 95 -4.44 -32.25 -0.92
N TYR A 96 -5.29 -32.15 0.10
CA TYR A 96 -6.09 -33.26 0.62
C TYR A 96 -7.59 -32.92 0.69
N ASN A 97 -7.96 -31.64 0.61
CA ASN A 97 -9.34 -31.17 0.68
C ASN A 97 -9.78 -30.52 -0.65
N PRO A 98 -10.73 -31.13 -1.39
CA PRO A 98 -11.19 -30.58 -2.66
C PRO A 98 -11.94 -29.25 -2.51
N GLU A 99 -12.65 -29.02 -1.40
CA GLU A 99 -13.40 -27.77 -1.19
C GLU A 99 -12.45 -26.58 -0.94
N THR A 100 -11.37 -26.83 -0.19
CA THR A 100 -10.33 -25.81 0.05
C THR A 100 -9.57 -25.51 -1.25
N ALA A 101 -9.25 -26.54 -2.05
CA ALA A 101 -8.63 -26.36 -3.37
C ALA A 101 -9.50 -25.50 -4.31
N ARG A 102 -10.81 -25.77 -4.36
CA ARG A 102 -11.77 -24.99 -5.17
C ARG A 102 -11.91 -23.54 -4.69
N SER A 103 -11.99 -23.34 -3.37
CA SER A 103 -12.08 -22.01 -2.77
C SER A 103 -10.83 -21.18 -3.06
N LEU A 104 -9.64 -21.78 -2.93
CA LEU A 104 -8.36 -21.14 -3.22
C LEU A 104 -8.21 -20.85 -4.73
N PHE A 105 -8.67 -21.76 -5.58
CA PHE A 105 -8.72 -21.57 -7.02
C PHE A 105 -9.66 -20.43 -7.42
N ALA A 106 -10.86 -20.34 -6.82
CA ALA A 106 -11.79 -19.24 -7.07
C ALA A 106 -11.22 -17.87 -6.66
N LEU A 107 -10.48 -17.83 -5.54
CA LEU A 107 -9.76 -16.64 -5.11
C LEU A 107 -8.65 -16.24 -6.10
N ALA A 108 -7.86 -17.20 -6.58
CA ALA A 108 -6.75 -16.95 -7.51
C ALA A 108 -7.22 -16.66 -8.96
N ALA A 109 -8.37 -17.22 -9.35
CA ALA A 109 -9.04 -16.97 -10.62
C ALA A 109 -9.78 -15.63 -10.63
N TYR A 110 -9.83 -14.91 -9.50
CA TYR A 110 -10.57 -13.67 -9.40
C TYR A 110 -10.13 -12.64 -10.46
N GLY A 111 -11.10 -12.17 -11.25
CA GLY A 111 -10.86 -11.22 -12.35
C GLY A 111 -10.36 -11.82 -13.65
N LYS A 112 -10.01 -13.12 -13.67
CA LYS A 112 -9.64 -13.85 -14.88
C LYS A 112 -10.85 -14.60 -15.41
N ARG A 113 -11.21 -14.33 -16.67
CA ARG A 113 -12.33 -15.00 -17.35
C ARG A 113 -11.90 -15.73 -18.61
N ASP A 114 -10.67 -15.53 -19.07
CA ASP A 114 -10.18 -16.21 -20.25
C ASP A 114 -9.82 -17.67 -19.90
N PRO A 115 -10.26 -18.64 -20.74
CA PRO A 115 -10.04 -20.06 -20.46
C PRO A 115 -8.56 -20.42 -20.47
N GLU A 116 -7.73 -19.72 -21.25
CA GLU A 116 -6.28 -19.95 -21.31
C GLU A 116 -5.59 -19.62 -19.98
N SER A 117 -5.94 -18.50 -19.33
CA SER A 117 -5.40 -18.15 -18.01
C SER A 117 -5.90 -19.09 -16.92
N LEU A 118 -7.12 -19.63 -17.02
CA LEU A 118 -7.62 -20.64 -16.08
C LEU A 118 -6.85 -21.95 -16.22
N GLU A 119 -6.55 -22.41 -17.44
CA GLU A 119 -5.71 -23.59 -17.67
C GLU A 119 -4.29 -23.40 -17.15
N ARG A 120 -3.68 -22.24 -17.40
CA ARG A 120 -2.37 -21.89 -16.84
C ARG A 120 -2.40 -21.91 -15.31
N LEU A 121 -3.49 -21.42 -14.70
CA LEU A 121 -3.67 -21.43 -13.25
C LEU A 121 -3.82 -22.86 -12.71
N ARG A 122 -4.58 -23.73 -13.38
CA ARG A 122 -4.71 -25.15 -13.03
C ARG A 122 -3.35 -25.85 -13.06
N ALA A 123 -2.54 -25.57 -14.10
CA ALA A 123 -1.20 -26.11 -14.20
C ALA A 123 -0.28 -25.64 -13.05
N GLU A 124 -0.42 -24.38 -12.61
CA GLU A 124 0.35 -23.86 -11.47
C GLU A 124 -0.05 -24.54 -10.15
N PHE A 125 -1.35 -24.76 -9.93
CA PHE A 125 -1.84 -25.48 -8.75
C PHE A 125 -1.36 -26.94 -8.72
N ALA A 126 -1.30 -27.59 -9.88
CA ALA A 126 -0.75 -28.93 -9.99
C ALA A 126 0.74 -29.00 -9.61
N LYS A 127 1.54 -27.97 -9.96
CA LYS A 127 2.95 -27.87 -9.54
C LYS A 127 3.09 -27.73 -8.02
N GLU A 128 2.15 -27.04 -7.38
CA GLU A 128 2.11 -26.89 -5.91
C GLU A 128 1.60 -28.14 -5.17
N GLY A 129 1.33 -29.23 -5.90
CA GLY A 129 0.93 -30.52 -5.37
C GLY A 129 -0.57 -30.64 -5.09
N ILE A 130 -1.39 -29.73 -5.62
CA ILE A 130 -2.85 -29.84 -5.54
C ILE A 130 -3.31 -30.84 -6.62
N PRO A 131 -4.06 -31.90 -6.26
CA PRO A 131 -4.54 -32.89 -7.22
C PRO A 131 -5.38 -32.25 -8.33
N PRO A 132 -5.04 -32.47 -9.62
CA PRO A 132 -5.76 -31.85 -10.73
C PRO A 132 -7.22 -32.31 -10.81
N GLU A 133 -7.55 -33.46 -10.24
CA GLU A 133 -8.91 -34.01 -10.17
C GLU A 133 -9.85 -33.12 -9.35
N PHE A 134 -9.31 -32.31 -8.43
CA PHE A 134 -10.12 -31.36 -7.65
C PHE A 134 -10.59 -30.17 -8.47
N LEU A 135 -9.87 -29.84 -9.56
CA LEU A 135 -10.03 -28.62 -10.35
C LEU A 135 -10.43 -28.88 -11.81
N SER A 136 -10.39 -30.13 -12.29
CA SER A 136 -10.63 -30.52 -13.69
C SER A 136 -12.02 -30.14 -14.21
N HIS A 137 -13.04 -30.20 -13.35
CA HIS A 137 -14.43 -29.86 -13.67
C HIS A 137 -14.94 -28.62 -12.95
N TYR A 138 -14.06 -27.93 -12.22
CA TYR A 138 -14.45 -26.75 -11.47
C TYR A 138 -14.31 -25.51 -12.35
N GLU A 139 -15.45 -24.91 -12.66
CA GLU A 139 -15.54 -23.56 -13.17
C GLU A 139 -15.88 -22.63 -11.99
N PRO A 140 -15.03 -21.64 -11.69
CA PRO A 140 -15.32 -20.69 -10.63
C PRO A 140 -16.49 -19.82 -11.08
N ASP A 141 -17.70 -20.16 -10.61
CA ASP A 141 -18.86 -19.29 -10.74
C ASP A 141 -18.53 -18.03 -9.93
N GLY A 142 -18.31 -16.92 -10.65
CA GLY A 142 -17.63 -15.76 -10.07
C GLY A 142 -18.33 -15.27 -8.79
N PRO A 143 -17.60 -14.87 -7.73
CA PRO A 143 -18.22 -14.45 -6.46
C PRO A 143 -19.04 -13.16 -6.58
N PHE A 144 -19.01 -12.52 -7.75
CA PHE A 144 -19.89 -11.42 -8.12
C PHE A 144 -20.51 -11.74 -9.47
N ALA A 145 -21.52 -12.60 -9.49
CA ALA A 145 -22.56 -12.44 -10.49
C ALA A 145 -22.99 -10.97 -10.40
N CYS A 146 -22.64 -10.18 -11.41
CA CYS A 146 -23.22 -8.87 -11.58
C CYS A 146 -24.73 -9.13 -11.58
N ARG A 147 -25.41 -8.85 -10.46
CA ARG A 147 -26.86 -8.71 -10.48
C ARG A 147 -27.08 -7.60 -11.48
N LYS A 148 -27.38 -7.95 -12.73
CA LYS A 148 -28.02 -7.00 -13.62
C LYS A 148 -29.28 -6.63 -12.88
N ILE A 149 -29.31 -5.39 -12.39
CA ILE A 149 -30.57 -4.73 -12.08
C ILE A 149 -31.29 -4.71 -13.42
N SER A 150 -32.13 -5.71 -13.61
CA SER A 150 -33.15 -5.68 -14.65
C SER A 150 -34.20 -4.70 -14.16
N ASP A 151 -34.60 -3.81 -15.07
CA ASP A 151 -35.61 -2.76 -15.00
C ASP A 151 -36.93 -3.23 -14.34
#